data_AF-F6W9Z4-F1
#
_entry.id   AF-F6W9Z4-F1
#
_cell.length_a   1.000
_cell.length_b   1.000
_cell.length_c   1.000
_cell.angle_alpha   90.00
_cell.angle_beta   90.00
_cell.angle_gamma   90.00
#
_symmetry.space_group_name_H-M   'P 1'
#
loop_
_entity.id
_entity.type
_entity.pdbx_description
1 polymer ?
#
loop_
_entity_poly.entity_id
_entity_poly.type
_entity_poly.pdbx_seq_one_letter_code
_entity_poly.pdbx_strand_id
1 'polypeptide(L)'
;MHGREVMDKFFQLVPTLLSDKGVLYLVVIKENKPDEIKALFSNMGFLCDVVMTRRSGPEFLMILKFTRKSTNNRTDNSGSLCLSSGKNSS
;
A
#
# COMPACT_ATOMS: atom_id res chain seq x y z
N MET A 1 7.49 16.40 -14.92
CA MET A 1 6.70 15.25 -15.44
C MET A 1 6.46 14.32 -14.28
N HIS A 2 5.23 14.25 -13.74
CA HIS A 2 4.92 13.39 -12.59
C HIS A 2 4.59 12.00 -13.13
N GLY A 3 5.57 11.08 -13.15
CA GLY A 3 5.40 9.72 -13.67
C GLY A 3 4.32 8.86 -12.99
N ARG A 4 3.56 9.41 -12.02
CA ARG A 4 2.46 8.76 -11.33
C ARG A 4 1.07 9.11 -11.89
N GLU A 5 0.91 10.10 -12.76
CA GLU A 5 -0.42 10.54 -13.21
C GLU A 5 -1.28 9.42 -13.81
N VAL A 6 -0.67 8.48 -14.54
CA VAL A 6 -1.35 7.30 -15.08
C VAL A 6 -1.71 6.31 -13.97
N MET A 7 -0.79 6.07 -13.02
CA MET A 7 -1.03 5.19 -11.88
C MET A 7 -2.14 5.74 -10.97
N ASP A 8 -2.18 7.04 -10.73
CA ASP A 8 -3.18 7.66 -9.87
C ASP A 8 -4.60 7.50 -10.43
N LYS A 9 -4.76 7.67 -11.75
CA LYS A 9 -6.05 7.39 -12.43
C LYS A 9 -6.40 5.92 -12.36
N PHE A 10 -5.43 5.03 -12.53
CA PHE A 10 -5.64 3.59 -12.42
C PHE A 10 -6.09 3.19 -11.00
N PHE A 11 -5.47 3.74 -9.95
CA PHE A 11 -5.79 3.41 -8.55
C PHE A 11 -7.25 3.70 -8.20
N GLN A 12 -7.84 4.76 -8.76
CA GLN A 12 -9.25 5.09 -8.56
C GLN A 12 -10.22 4.04 -9.13
N LEU A 13 -9.78 3.27 -10.12
CA LEU A 13 -10.59 2.21 -10.76
C LEU A 13 -10.42 0.86 -10.06
N VAL A 14 -9.37 0.66 -9.28
CA VAL A 14 -9.11 -0.63 -8.63
C VAL A 14 -10.27 -1.13 -7.75
N PRO A 15 -10.97 -0.27 -6.97
CA PRO A 15 -12.14 -0.70 -6.20
C PRO A 15 -13.31 -1.22 -7.04
N THR A 16 -13.40 -0.92 -8.33
CA THR A 16 -14.46 -1.47 -9.20
C THR A 16 -13.96 -2.67 -10.00
N LEU A 17 -12.65 -2.75 -10.28
CA LEU A 17 -12.04 -3.84 -11.05
C LEU A 17 -11.79 -5.11 -10.24
N LEU A 18 -11.45 -5.00 -8.95
CA LEU A 18 -11.15 -6.17 -8.12
C LEU A 18 -12.43 -6.78 -7.53
N SER A 19 -12.66 -8.06 -7.80
CA SER A 19 -13.66 -8.85 -7.06
C SER A 19 -13.34 -8.96 -5.56
N ASP A 20 -14.27 -9.49 -4.76
CA ASP A 20 -14.08 -9.69 -3.31
C ASP A 20 -12.84 -10.50 -2.95
N LYS A 21 -12.46 -11.46 -3.80
CA LYS A 21 -11.26 -12.30 -3.66
C LYS A 21 -10.13 -11.90 -4.62
N GLY A 22 -10.28 -10.77 -5.30
CA GLY A 22 -9.30 -10.26 -6.26
C GLY A 22 -7.99 -9.86 -5.58
N VAL A 23 -6.89 -10.04 -6.31
CA VAL A 23 -5.54 -9.63 -5.88
C VAL A 23 -4.93 -8.74 -6.95
N LEU A 24 -4.39 -7.60 -6.55
CA LEU A 24 -3.57 -6.73 -7.41
C LEU A 24 -2.10 -6.84 -6.99
N TYR A 25 -1.22 -7.08 -7.96
CA TYR A 25 0.22 -6.97 -7.77
C TYR A 25 0.73 -5.72 -8.49
N LEU A 26 1.49 -4.90 -7.79
CA LEU A 26 2.08 -3.67 -8.32
C LEU A 26 3.57 -3.66 -8.09
N VAL A 27 4.34 -3.46 -9.17
CA VAL A 27 5.78 -3.23 -9.09
C VAL A 27 6.01 -1.73 -8.94
N VAL A 28 6.77 -1.34 -7.92
CA VAL A 28 7.09 0.06 -7.62
C VAL A 28 8.57 0.24 -7.36
N ILE A 29 9.10 1.41 -7.72
CA ILE A 29 10.41 1.90 -7.29
C ILE A 29 10.27 2.90 -6.14
N LYS A 30 11.38 3.28 -5.50
CA LYS A 30 11.39 4.24 -4.37
C LYS A 30 10.76 5.58 -4.75
N GLU A 31 10.99 6.05 -5.96
CA GLU A 31 10.48 7.29 -6.55
C GLU A 31 8.95 7.28 -6.68
N ASN A 32 8.32 6.11 -6.76
CA ASN A 32 6.86 6.00 -6.77
C ASN A 32 6.25 6.21 -5.38
N LYS A 33 7.04 6.49 -4.33
CA LYS A 33 6.63 6.67 -2.93
C LYS A 33 5.61 5.62 -2.47
N PRO A 34 6.08 4.37 -2.26
CA PRO A 34 5.25 3.20 -1.94
C PRO A 34 4.35 3.41 -0.71
N ASP A 35 4.79 4.19 0.27
CA ASP A 35 4.04 4.48 1.49
C ASP A 35 2.76 5.28 1.22
N GLU A 36 2.80 6.24 0.29
CA GLU A 36 1.61 7.00 -0.13
C GLU A 36 0.60 6.09 -0.85
N ILE A 37 1.10 5.20 -1.70
CA ILE A 37 0.25 4.22 -2.42
C ILE A 37 -0.42 3.29 -1.38
N LYS A 38 0.34 2.79 -0.41
CA LYS A 38 -0.21 1.95 0.66
C LYS A 38 -1.30 2.67 1.46
N ALA A 39 -1.10 3.94 1.80
CA ALA A 39 -2.09 4.75 2.51
C ALA A 39 -3.37 4.95 1.67
N LEU A 40 -3.22 5.27 0.37
CA LEU A 40 -4.33 5.44 -0.56
C LEU A 40 -5.19 4.17 -0.63
N PHE A 41 -4.57 3.01 -0.85
CA PHE A 41 -5.27 1.73 -0.91
C PHE A 41 -5.91 1.33 0.42
N SER A 42 -5.27 1.64 1.55
CA SER A 42 -5.85 1.38 2.87
C SER A 42 -7.15 2.16 3.09
N ASN A 43 -7.21 3.42 2.63
CA ASN A 43 -8.40 4.26 2.68
C ASN A 43 -9.53 3.74 1.76
N MET A 44 -9.17 3.07 0.66
CA MET A 44 -10.12 2.39 -0.23
C MET A 44 -10.54 1.00 0.25
N GLY A 45 -10.15 0.58 1.47
CA GLY A 45 -10.54 -0.70 2.04
C GLY A 45 -9.68 -1.89 1.61
N PHE A 46 -8.44 -1.66 1.18
CA PHE A 46 -7.50 -2.73 0.81
C PHE A 46 -6.41 -2.94 1.87
N LEU A 47 -5.98 -4.18 2.02
CA LEU A 47 -4.74 -4.57 2.70
C LEU A 47 -3.59 -4.46 1.70
N CYS A 48 -2.37 -4.24 2.21
CA CYS A 48 -1.16 -4.12 1.40
C CYS A 48 0.00 -4.86 2.06
N ASP A 49 0.54 -5.85 1.36
CA ASP A 49 1.73 -6.60 1.74
C ASP A 49 2.89 -6.30 0.78
N VAL A 50 4.11 -6.22 1.32
CA VAL A 50 5.33 -6.19 0.49
C VAL A 50 5.78 -7.64 0.31
N VAL A 51 5.57 -8.19 -0.88
CA VAL A 51 5.84 -9.61 -1.16
C VAL A 51 7.30 -9.85 -1.47
N MET A 52 7.95 -8.87 -2.10
CA MET A 52 9.36 -8.96 -2.46
C MET A 52 9.97 -7.57 -2.52
N THR A 53 11.21 -7.47 -2.09
CA THR A 53 12.06 -6.31 -2.36
C THR A 53 13.34 -6.81 -3.01
N ARG A 54 13.84 -6.06 -4.00
CA ARG A 54 15.09 -6.37 -4.68
C ARG A 54 15.83 -5.09 -4.97
N ARG A 55 17.13 -5.08 -4.69
CA ARG A 55 18.05 -4.06 -5.18
C ARG A 55 18.65 -4.51 -6.50
N SER A 56 18.49 -3.71 -7.54
CA SER A 56 19.08 -3.94 -8.86
C SER A 56 19.87 -2.71 -9.28
N GLY A 57 21.18 -2.72 -9.02
CA GLY A 57 22.03 -1.54 -9.22
C GLY A 57 21.59 -0.35 -8.34
N PRO A 58 21.39 0.85 -8.89
CA PRO A 58 20.91 2.01 -8.14
C PRO A 58 19.42 1.92 -7.79
N GLU A 59 18.65 1.06 -8.47
CA GLU A 59 17.20 0.98 -8.32
C GLU A 59 16.78 0.02 -7.21
N PHE A 60 15.77 0.44 -6.45
CA PHE A 60 15.15 -0.37 -5.40
C PHE A 60 13.72 -0.70 -5.83
N LEU A 61 13.51 -1.95 -6.24
CA LEU A 61 12.24 -2.47 -6.73
C LEU A 61 11.50 -3.18 -5.60
N MET A 62 10.18 -2.97 -5.54
CA MET A 62 9.29 -3.65 -4.62
C MET A 62 8.05 -4.17 -5.33
N ILE A 63 7.58 -5.33 -4.89
CA ILE A 63 6.31 -5.90 -5.33
C ILE A 63 5.32 -5.75 -4.18
N LEU A 64 4.34 -4.88 -4.38
CA LEU A 64 3.21 -4.70 -3.48
C LEU A 64 2.07 -5.63 -3.90
N LYS A 65 1.40 -6.25 -2.93
CA LYS A 65 0.20 -7.05 -3.12
C LYS A 65 -0.95 -6.40 -2.38
N PHE A 66 -2.04 -6.15 -3.08
CA PHE A 66 -3.27 -5.60 -2.53
C PHE A 66 -4.41 -6.61 -2.59
N THR A 67 -5.15 -6.72 -1.49
CA THR A 67 -6.37 -7.55 -1.38
C THR A 67 -7.44 -6.77 -0.63
N ARG A 68 -8.72 -7.03 -0.88
CA ARG A 68 -9.79 -6.37 -0.10
C ARG A 68 -9.68 -6.77 1.37
N LYS A 69 -9.91 -5.80 2.26
CA LYS A 69 -10.14 -6.10 3.68
C LYS A 69 -11.42 -6.90 3.77
N SER A 70 -11.34 -8.12 4.29
CA SER A 70 -12.55 -8.86 4.65
C SER A 70 -13.28 -8.05 5.72
N THR A 71 -14.45 -7.52 5.40
CA THR A 71 -15.34 -6.88 6.37
C THR A 71 -15.93 -7.97 7.26
N ASN A 72 -15.13 -8.50 8.17
CA ASN A 72 -15.69 -9.28 9.26
C ASN A 72 -16.20 -8.25 10.26
N ASN A 73 -17.52 -8.09 10.38
CA ASN A 73 -18.15 -7.24 11.39
C ASN A 73 -17.92 -7.82 12.80
N ARG A 74 -16.66 -7.87 13.23
CA ARG A 74 -16.28 -8.05 14.63
C ARG A 74 -15.76 -6.71 15.09
N THR A 75 -16.46 -6.15 16.06
CA THR A 75 -16.05 -5.01 16.86
C THR A 75 -14.76 -5.35 17.61
N ASP A 76 -13.63 -5.23 16.93
CA ASP A 76 -12.32 -5.29 17.57
C ASP A 76 -11.99 -3.89 18.10
N ASN A 77 -12.56 -3.60 19.27
CA ASN A 77 -12.11 -2.53 20.15
C ASN A 77 -10.75 -2.96 20.73
N SER A 78 -9.66 -2.73 19.99
CA SER A 78 -8.30 -2.93 20.47
C SER A 78 -7.37 -1.96 19.76
N GLY A 79 -6.95 -0.94 20.49
CA GLY A 79 -6.01 0.07 20.03
C GLY A 79 -4.72 -0.54 19.51
N SER A 80 -4.33 -0.15 18.30
CA SER A 80 -2.94 -0.20 17.87
C SER A 80 -2.38 1.20 17.99
N LEU A 81 -1.68 1.39 19.10
CA LEU A 81 -0.81 2.50 19.43
C LEU A 81 0.03 2.91 18.19
N CYS A 82 -0.23 4.09 17.65
CA CYS A 82 0.75 4.79 16.83
C CYS A 82 1.99 5.02 17.71
N LEU A 83 3.05 4.24 17.52
CA LEU A 83 4.37 4.56 18.06
C LEU A 83 4.87 5.81 17.33
N SER A 84 4.57 6.97 17.89
CA SER A 84 5.33 8.19 17.64
C SER A 84 6.74 7.97 18.18
N SER A 85 7.71 7.82 17.28
CA SER A 85 9.13 7.91 17.66
C SER A 85 9.44 9.36 18.01
N GLY A 86 9.23 9.70 19.28
CA GLY A 86 9.75 10.90 19.92
C GLY A 86 11.24 10.76 20.23
N LYS A 87 11.95 11.88 20.08
CA LYS A 87 13.39 12.09 20.26
C LYS A 87 13.86 11.86 21.70
N ASN A 88 15.08 11.33 21.90
CA ASN A 88 16.19 11.95 22.66
C ASN A 88 17.25 10.93 23.16
N SER A 89 18.52 11.20 22.86
CA SER A 89 19.76 11.01 23.65
C SER A 89 20.94 11.10 22.67
N SER A 90 22.02 11.86 22.87
CA SER A 90 22.63 12.46 24.08
C SER A 90 23.11 13.88 23.82
#